data_AF-A0A7J4DQK0-F1
#
_entry.id   AF-A0A7J4DQK0-F1
#
_cell.length_a   1.000
_cell.length_b   1.000
_cell.length_c   1.000
_cell.angle_alpha   90.00
_cell.angle_beta   90.00
_cell.angle_gamma   90.00
#
_symmetry.space_group_name_H-M   'P 1'
#
loop_
_entity.id
_entity.type
_entity.pdbx_description
1 polymer ?
#
loop_
_entity_poly.entity_id
_entity_poly.type
_entity_poly.pdbx_seq_one_letter_code
_entity_poly.pdbx_strand_id
1 'polypeptide(L)' 'MDKVPERRCEDLYIILSTLGNDIHFPEFFIGKVRGLGFRRINIIIPSIAMSAGTLLAMLSDRIMGFSFASIGPVDLS' A
#
# COMPACT_ATOMS: atom_id res chain seq x y z
N MET A 1 -31.78 -20.88 12.38
CA MET A 1 -30.82 -20.03 13.11
C MET A 1 -29.89 -19.46 12.07
N ASP A 2 -30.14 -18.23 11.63
CA ASP A 2 -29.37 -17.61 10.57
C ASP A 2 -27.98 -17.25 11.11
N LYS A 3 -26.93 -17.75 10.45
CA LYS A 3 -25.55 -17.42 10.79
C LYS A 3 -25.33 -15.93 10.49
N VAL A 4 -24.86 -15.17 11.48
CA VAL A 4 -24.36 -13.81 11.24
C VAL A 4 -23.20 -13.92 10.26
N PRO A 5 -23.22 -13.22 9.11
CA PRO A 5 -22.12 -13.28 8.16
C PRO A 5 -20.85 -12.73 8.83
N GLU A 6 -19.79 -13.54 8.83
CA GLU A 6 -18.47 -13.08 9.26
C GLU A 6 -18.09 -11.84 8.45
N ARG A 7 -17.93 -10.71 9.13
CA ARG A 7 -17.45 -9.48 8.50
C ARG A 7 -15.98 -9.67 8.13
N ARG A 8 -15.71 -10.06 6.90
CA ARG A 8 -14.35 -10.06 6.35
C ARG A 8 -13.94 -8.62 6.10
N CYS A 9 -12.78 -8.24 6.65
CA CYS A 9 -12.15 -6.97 6.35
C CYS A 9 -11.51 -7.10 4.96
N GLU A 10 -12.15 -6.53 3.93
CA GLU A 10 -11.69 -6.64 2.55
C GLU A 10 -10.69 -5.54 2.17
N ASP A 11 -10.70 -4.43 2.91
CA ASP A 11 -9.93 -3.23 2.60
C ASP A 11 -8.81 -3.04 3.63
N LEU A 12 -7.57 -2.98 3.15
CA LEU A 12 -6.39 -2.61 3.92
C LEU A 12 -6.03 -1.15 3.65
N TYR A 13 -5.75 -0.40 4.72
CA TYR A 13 -5.23 0.97 4.65
C TYR A 13 -3.85 1.01 5.28
N ILE A 14 -2.88 1.58 4.57
CA ILE A 14 -1.48 1.64 4.99
C ILE A 14 -1.06 3.10 5.01
N ILE A 15 -0.57 3.58 6.15
CA ILE A 15 0.06 4.90 6.25
C ILE A 15 1.54 4.70 5.99
N LEU A 16 2.06 5.32 4.93
CA LEU A 16 3.41 5.11 4.42
C LEU A 16 4.18 6.42 4.40
N SER A 17 5.32 6.45 5.10
CA SER A 17 6.33 7.49 4.95
C SER A 17 7.71 6.85 4.93
N THR A 18 8.40 6.95 3.80
CA THR A 18 9.64 6.22 3.56
C THR A 18 10.48 6.87 2.46
N LEU A 19 11.80 6.76 2.58
CA LEU A 19 12.74 7.08 1.50
C LEU A 19 12.98 5.89 0.56
N GLY A 20 12.34 4.76 0.83
CA GLY A 20 12.55 3.49 0.12
C GLY A 20 13.77 2.73 0.65
N ASN A 21 13.92 1.50 0.16
CA ASN A 21 15.06 0.62 0.40
C ASN A 21 14.96 -0.55 -0.61
N ASP A 22 14.58 -1.74 -0.15
CA ASP A 22 14.49 -2.95 -0.97
C ASP A 22 13.42 -2.87 -2.07
N ILE A 23 13.86 -2.97 -3.31
CA ILE A 23 13.03 -2.96 -4.52
C ILE A 23 12.08 -4.15 -4.63
N HIS A 24 12.37 -5.28 -3.97
CA HIS A 24 11.51 -6.47 -4.01
C HIS A 24 10.37 -6.39 -2.99
N PHE A 25 10.49 -5.51 -2.00
CA PHE A 25 9.50 -5.37 -0.93
C PHE A 25 8.08 -5.09 -1.45
N PRO A 26 7.85 -4.16 -2.41
CA PRO A 26 6.50 -3.81 -2.86
C PRO A 26 5.73 -5.00 -3.42
N GLU A 27 6.31 -5.76 -4.35
CA GLU A 27 5.64 -6.91 -4.96
C GLU A 27 5.40 -8.03 -3.95
N PHE A 28 6.41 -8.34 -3.13
CA PHE A 28 6.30 -9.32 -2.06
C PHE A 28 5.18 -8.96 -1.09
N PHE A 29 5.15 -7.70 -0.65
CA PHE A 29 4.15 -7.18 0.28
C PHE A 29 2.74 -7.30 -0.30
N ILE A 30 2.52 -6.83 -1.53
CA ILE A 30 1.24 -6.93 -2.22
C ILE A 30 0.81 -8.40 -2.32
N GLY A 31 1.70 -9.29 -2.79
CA GLY A 31 1.40 -10.72 -2.90
C GLY A 31 0.98 -11.35 -1.57
N LYS A 32 1.68 -11.02 -0.48
CA LYS A 32 1.32 -11.48 0.88
C LYS A 32 -0.03 -10.96 1.32
N VAL A 33 -0.29 -9.66 1.17
CA VAL A 33 -1.57 -9.04 1.57
C VAL A 33 -2.75 -9.63 0.79
N ARG A 34 -2.58 -9.85 -0.52
CA ARG A 34 -3.59 -10.54 -1.35
C ARG A 34 -3.82 -11.97 -0.88
N GLY A 35 -2.75 -12.70 -0.54
CA GLY A 35 -2.83 -14.05 0.03
C GLY A 35 -3.57 -14.13 1.38
N LEU A 36 -3.59 -13.04 2.14
CA LEU A 36 -4.36 -12.92 3.39
C LEU A 36 -5.85 -12.61 3.16
N GLY A 37 -6.28 -12.41 1.91
CA GLY A 37 -7.69 -12.21 1.54
C GLY A 37 -8.12 -10.74 1.43
N PHE A 38 -7.19 -9.78 1.53
CA PHE A 38 -7.50 -8.38 1.28
C PHE A 38 -7.70 -8.12 -0.22
N ARG A 39 -8.86 -7.54 -0.56
CA ARG A 39 -9.27 -7.21 -1.92
C ARG A 39 -8.99 -5.77 -2.31
N ARG A 40 -8.74 -4.88 -1.36
CA ARG A 40 -8.26 -3.53 -1.65
C ARG A 40 -7.10 -3.17 -0.74
N ILE A 41 -6.10 -2.51 -1.31
CA ILE A 41 -4.91 -2.03 -0.64
C ILE A 41 -4.84 -0.55 -0.95
N ASN A 42 -5.06 0.29 0.05
CA ASN A 42 -5.07 1.74 -0.08
C ASN A 42 -3.88 2.31 0.69
N ILE A 43 -3.15 3.23 0.07
CA ILE A 43 -1.96 3.84 0.67
C ILE A 43 -2.21 5.31 0.93
N ILE A 44 -1.87 5.73 2.14
CA ILE A 44 -1.96 7.10 2.63
C ILE A 44 -0.54 7.60 2.84
N ILE A 45 -0.16 8.66 2.13
CA ILE A 45 1.19 9.25 2.17
C ILE A 45 1.07 10.62 2.83
N PRO A 46 1.35 10.73 4.14
CA PRO A 46 1.22 11.99 4.84
C PRO A 46 2.38 12.96 4.55
N SER A 47 3.54 12.48 4.10
CA SER A 47 4.71 13.35 3.85
C SER A 47 5.51 12.93 2.61
N ILE A 48 6.12 11.75 2.60
CA ILE A 48 7.01 11.35 1.51
C ILE A 48 7.01 9.85 1.26
N ALA A 49 6.98 9.45 -0.01
CA ALA A 49 7.28 8.09 -0.45
C ALA A 49 8.25 8.13 -1.63
N MET A 50 9.46 7.60 -1.46
CA MET A 50 10.48 7.51 -2.52
C MET A 50 10.84 6.05 -2.84
N SER A 51 11.47 5.83 -4.00
CA SER A 51 12.01 4.53 -4.43
C SER A 51 10.97 3.40 -4.30
N ALA A 52 11.26 2.34 -3.54
CA ALA A 52 10.34 1.23 -3.29
C ALA A 52 8.99 1.67 -2.69
N GLY A 53 8.97 2.75 -1.90
CA GLY A 53 7.73 3.34 -1.40
C GLY A 53 6.84 3.91 -2.50
N THR A 54 7.46 4.53 -3.52
CA THR A 54 6.75 5.00 -4.73
C THR A 54 6.15 3.82 -5.48
N LEU A 55 6.91 2.74 -5.67
CA LEU A 55 6.44 1.55 -6.36
C LEU A 55 5.28 0.89 -5.60
N LEU A 56 5.40 0.76 -4.28
CA LEU A 56 4.32 0.23 -3.45
C LEU A 56 3.04 1.09 -3.54
N ALA A 57 3.17 2.42 -3.54
CA ALA A 57 2.05 3.33 -3.79
C ALA A 57 1.40 3.09 -5.16
N MET A 58 2.21 2.95 -6.21
CA MET A 58 1.72 2.70 -7.58
C MET A 58 1.04 1.34 -7.76
N LEU A 59 1.44 0.33 -6.99
CA LEU A 59 0.81 -1.01 -7.00
C LEU A 59 -0.49 -1.08 -6.16
N SER A 60 -0.81 -0.02 -5.42
CA SER A 60 -2.01 0.05 -4.58
C SER A 60 -3.26 0.40 -5.40
N ASP A 61 -4.44 0.09 -4.86
CA ASP A 61 -5.73 0.40 -5.50
C ASP A 61 -6.08 1.89 -5.39
N ARG A 62 -5.58 2.57 -4.36
CA ARG A 62 -5.80 4.00 -4.17
C ARG A 62 -4.66 4.63 -3.39
N ILE A 63 -4.26 5.81 -3.86
CA ILE A 63 -3.29 6.67 -3.18
C ILE A 63 -4.04 7.89 -2.63
N MET A 64 -3.82 8.19 -1.36
CA MET A 64 -4.29 9.38 -0.68
C MET A 64 -3.10 10.11 -0.07
N GLY A 65 -3.19 11.42 0.07
CA GLY A 65 -2.15 12.21 0.72
C GLY A 65 -2.56 13.67 0.84
N PHE A 66 -1.74 14.44 1.56
CA PHE A 66 -1.89 15.89 1.56
C PHE A 66 -1.30 16.49 0.29
N SER A 67 -1.73 17.69 -0.08
CA SER A 67 -1.21 18.41 -1.26
C SER A 67 0.29 18.69 -1.21
N PHE A 68 0.88 18.68 -0.01
CA PHE A 68 2.32 18.86 0.21
C PHE A 68 3.11 17.54 0.24
N ALA A 69 2.43 16.40 0.17
CA ALA A 69 3.11 15.11 0.18
C ALA A 69 3.85 14.87 -1.14
N SER A 70 5.04 14.28 -1.06
CA SER A 70 5.87 13.96 -2.22
C SER A 70 5.84 12.47 -2.53
N ILE A 71 5.68 12.14 -3.81
CA ILE A 71 5.74 10.77 -4.33
C ILE A 71 6.78 10.76 -5.45
N GLY A 72 7.76 9.87 -5.34
CA GLY A 72 8.80 9.71 -6.34
C GLY A 72 10.19 10.21 -5.91
N PRO A 73 11.20 10.02 -6.78
CA PRO A 73 11.12 9.20 -7.98
C PRO A 73 10.96 7.71 -7.64
N VAL A 74 10.56 6.91 -8.62
CA VAL A 74 10.80 5.46 -8.55
C VAL A 74 12.30 5.29 -8.80
N ASP A 75 12.95 4.52 -7.94
CA ASP A 75 14.33 4.12 -8.11
C ASP A 75 14.35 2.60 -8.19
N LEU A 76 14.84 2.10 -9.32
CA LEU A 76 14.94 0.67 -9.62
C LEU A 76 16.40 0.18 -9.57
N SER A 77 17.32 1.02 -9.07
CA SER A 77 18.75 0.72 -8.97
C SER A 77 19.12 -0.15 -7.77
#